data_AF-A0A1C7ML84-F1
#
_entry.id   AF-A0A1C7ML84-F1
#
_cell.length_a   1.000
_cell.length_b   1.000
_cell.length_c   1.000
_cell.angle_alpha   90.00
_cell.angle_beta   90.00
_cell.angle_gamma   90.00
#
_symmetry.space_group_name_H-M   'P 1'
#
loop_
_entity.id
_entity.type
_entity.pdbx_description
1 polymer ?
#
loop_
_entity_poly.entity_id
_entity_poly.type
_entity_poly.pdbx_seq_one_letter_code
_entity_poly.pdbx_strand_id
1 'polypeptide(L)'
;MVEEEVGKPLDEFESGCDLVKYIYDCLVAHDDAVNIAHVLHQNISSGWMFMFPDEVMYNDGSKKWLWKGLLNDWELSEPIVQPGTAEDAQRAGCIGTWQFMSTNILTVKSWPTIQDELESFFYVLLYFGVRYLKHNCVDIANFIQDFFDGFTFMGDSAQPFE
;
A
#
# COMPACT_ATOMS: atom_id res chain seq x y z
N MET A 1 -9.29 20.21 -8.92
CA MET A 1 -10.51 19.85 -8.16
C MET A 1 -10.30 20.31 -6.74
N VAL A 2 -11.36 20.67 -6.02
CA VAL A 2 -11.25 21.11 -4.61
C VAL A 2 -10.96 19.87 -3.77
N GLU A 3 -9.75 19.77 -3.25
CA GLU A 3 -9.40 18.79 -2.21
C GLU A 3 -10.01 19.32 -0.90
N GLU A 4 -11.24 18.89 -0.59
CA GLU A 4 -11.66 18.89 0.82
C GLU A 4 -10.63 18.06 1.59
N GLU A 5 -10.20 18.50 2.77
CA GLU A 5 -9.44 17.66 3.71
C GLU A 5 -10.33 16.46 4.10
N VAL A 6 -10.30 15.39 3.31
CA VAL A 6 -11.23 14.25 3.46
C VAL A 6 -10.88 13.41 4.69
N GLY A 7 -9.62 13.43 5.18
CA GLY A 7 -9.21 12.65 6.35
C GLY A 7 -7.88 13.11 6.94
N LYS A 8 -7.50 12.49 8.06
CA LYS A 8 -6.20 12.69 8.71
C LYS A 8 -5.14 11.74 8.17
N PRO A 9 -3.85 12.13 8.17
CA PRO A 9 -2.78 11.21 7.84
C PRO A 9 -2.73 10.05 8.83
N LEU A 10 -2.26 8.89 8.35
CA LEU A 10 -2.25 7.67 9.15
C LEU A 10 -1.33 7.77 10.38
N ASP A 11 -0.33 8.68 10.40
CA ASP A 11 0.62 8.85 11.51
C ASP A 11 0.03 9.55 12.75
N GLU A 12 -1.23 10.00 12.68
CA GLU A 12 -1.99 10.50 13.82
C GLU A 12 -2.72 9.39 14.60
N PHE A 13 -2.46 8.11 14.33
CA PHE A 13 -3.09 6.99 15.03
C PHE A 13 -2.77 7.02 16.54
N GLU A 14 -3.74 6.62 17.39
CA GLU A 14 -3.58 6.68 18.84
C GLU A 14 -2.94 5.41 19.44
N SER A 15 -3.18 4.25 18.81
CA SER A 15 -2.63 2.97 19.24
C SER A 15 -2.28 2.04 18.08
N GLY A 16 -1.44 1.04 18.34
CA GLY A 16 -1.15 -0.01 17.35
C GLY A 16 -2.39 -0.80 16.92
N CYS A 17 -3.40 -0.90 17.79
CA CYS A 17 -4.68 -1.50 17.44
C CYS A 17 -5.44 -0.63 16.41
N ASP A 18 -5.39 0.69 16.56
CA ASP A 18 -6.02 1.63 15.62
C ASP A 18 -5.32 1.59 14.27
N LEU A 19 -3.98 1.58 14.26
CA LEU A 19 -3.19 1.42 13.03
C LEU A 19 -3.59 0.15 12.27
N VAL A 20 -3.62 -1.00 12.95
CA VAL A 20 -4.01 -2.28 12.33
C VAL A 20 -5.45 -2.21 11.82
N LYS A 21 -6.35 -1.57 12.57
CA LYS A 21 -7.75 -1.39 12.14
C LYS A 21 -7.84 -0.54 10.87
N TYR A 22 -7.12 0.58 10.78
CA TYR A 22 -7.19 1.46 9.61
C TYR A 22 -6.59 0.78 8.37
N ILE A 23 -5.47 0.08 8.51
CA ILE A 23 -4.90 -0.71 7.41
C ILE A 23 -5.85 -1.85 7.01
N TYR A 24 -6.52 -2.48 7.98
CA TYR A 24 -7.54 -3.50 7.71
C TYR A 24 -8.72 -2.94 6.92
N ASP A 25 -9.24 -1.76 7.28
CA ASP A 25 -10.33 -1.11 6.53
C ASP A 25 -9.88 -0.82 5.08
N CYS A 26 -8.62 -0.41 4.86
CA CYS A 26 -8.06 -0.24 3.52
C CYS A 26 -7.92 -1.56 2.75
N LEU A 27 -7.55 -2.65 3.43
CA LEU A 27 -7.51 -4.00 2.85
C LEU A 27 -8.92 -4.48 2.44
N VAL A 28 -9.95 -4.15 3.20
CA VAL A 28 -11.34 -4.45 2.82
C VAL A 28 -11.74 -3.70 1.56
N ALA A 29 -11.39 -2.42 1.44
CA ALA A 29 -11.64 -1.65 0.22
C ALA A 29 -10.88 -2.21 -0.99
N HIS A 30 -9.65 -2.69 -0.78
CA HIS A 30 -8.87 -3.40 -1.79
C HIS A 30 -9.50 -4.73 -2.19
N ASP A 31 -9.99 -5.52 -1.24
CA ASP A 31 -10.69 -6.79 -1.50
C ASP A 31 -11.95 -6.56 -2.33
N ASP A 32 -12.74 -5.52 -2.01
CA ASP A 32 -13.89 -5.11 -2.82
C ASP A 32 -13.48 -4.71 -4.25
N ALA A 33 -12.38 -3.95 -4.40
CA ALA A 33 -11.88 -3.56 -5.71
C ALA A 33 -11.47 -4.78 -6.57
N VAL A 34 -10.84 -5.78 -5.96
CA VAL A 34 -10.42 -7.02 -6.61
C VAL A 34 -11.62 -7.90 -6.97
N ASN A 35 -12.51 -8.14 -6.00
CA ASN A 35 -13.57 -9.15 -6.12
C ASN A 35 -14.84 -8.62 -6.80
N ILE A 36 -15.14 -7.34 -6.65
CA ILE A 36 -16.37 -6.72 -7.18
C ILE A 36 -16.06 -5.92 -8.45
N ALA A 37 -15.03 -5.08 -8.43
CA ALA A 37 -14.69 -4.21 -9.57
C ALA A 37 -13.67 -4.83 -10.53
N HIS A 38 -13.00 -5.92 -10.14
CA HIS A 38 -11.96 -6.61 -10.92
C HIS A 38 -10.79 -5.70 -11.34
N VAL A 39 -10.34 -4.84 -10.43
CA VAL A 39 -9.19 -3.94 -10.64
C VAL A 39 -8.13 -4.10 -9.55
N LEU A 40 -6.88 -3.80 -9.90
CA LEU A 40 -5.78 -3.55 -8.95
C LEU A 40 -5.62 -2.04 -8.76
N HIS A 41 -5.12 -1.62 -7.60
CA HIS A 41 -4.93 -0.21 -7.27
C HIS A 41 -3.65 0.40 -7.87
N GLN A 42 -2.57 -0.38 -7.94
CA GLN A 42 -1.22 -0.04 -8.41
C GLN A 42 -0.42 0.97 -7.59
N ASN A 43 -1.02 1.63 -6.61
CA ASN A 43 -0.36 2.68 -5.83
C ASN A 43 -0.61 2.52 -4.33
N ILE A 44 -0.47 1.30 -3.81
CA ILE A 44 -0.57 1.07 -2.37
C ILE A 44 0.65 1.73 -1.69
N SER A 45 0.42 2.83 -0.98
CA SER A 45 1.45 3.55 -0.23
C SER A 45 0.86 4.18 1.04
N SER A 46 1.72 4.53 1.98
CA SER A 46 1.30 5.25 3.20
C SER A 46 0.64 6.60 2.92
N GLY A 47 0.97 7.25 1.80
CA GLY A 47 0.44 8.56 1.42
C GLY A 47 -1.01 8.54 0.95
N TRP A 48 -1.54 7.34 0.64
CA TRP A 48 -2.89 7.16 0.12
C TRP A 48 -3.83 6.44 1.08
N MET A 49 -3.36 6.22 2.31
CA MET A 49 -4.15 5.67 3.41
C MET A 49 -4.40 6.75 4.44
N PHE A 50 -5.68 6.98 4.74
CA PHE A 50 -6.11 8.05 5.64
C PHE A 50 -6.99 7.52 6.78
N MET A 51 -6.96 8.23 7.89
CA MET A 51 -7.97 8.12 8.94
C MET A 51 -9.17 8.99 8.55
N PHE A 52 -10.29 8.35 8.26
CA PHE A 52 -11.54 8.98 7.83
C PHE A 52 -12.58 8.97 8.95
N PRO A 53 -13.22 10.10 9.29
CA PRO A 53 -14.29 10.14 10.28
C PRO A 53 -15.60 9.64 9.65
N ASP A 54 -16.18 8.58 10.21
CA ASP A 54 -17.42 7.99 9.75
C ASP A 54 -18.50 8.00 10.83
N GLU A 55 -19.73 8.38 10.46
CA GLU A 55 -20.88 8.41 11.36
C GLU A 55 -21.58 7.04 11.33
N VAL A 56 -21.48 6.30 12.43
CA VAL A 56 -22.09 4.97 12.55
C VAL A 56 -23.38 5.06 13.36
N MET A 57 -24.46 4.55 12.77
CA MET A 57 -25.76 4.33 13.42
C MET A 57 -25.76 3.01 14.17
N TYR A 58 -26.07 3.05 15.46
CA TYR A 58 -26.25 1.85 16.28
C TYR A 58 -27.72 1.42 16.30
N ASN A 59 -27.96 0.14 16.65
CA ASN A 59 -29.30 -0.45 16.72
C ASN A 59 -30.22 0.25 17.74
N ASP A 60 -29.65 0.95 18.72
CA ASP A 60 -30.39 1.77 19.69
C ASP A 60 -30.77 3.16 19.15
N GLY A 61 -30.45 3.46 17.89
CA GLY A 61 -30.69 4.74 17.24
C GLY A 61 -29.64 5.80 17.55
N SER A 62 -28.62 5.50 18.37
CA SER A 62 -27.54 6.44 18.65
C SER A 62 -26.58 6.57 17.47
N LYS A 63 -26.06 7.78 17.29
CA LYS A 63 -25.01 8.14 16.32
C LYS A 63 -23.69 8.28 17.05
N LYS A 64 -22.62 7.67 16.54
CA LYS A 64 -21.26 7.96 16.99
C LYS A 64 -20.32 8.11 15.82
N TRP A 65 -19.40 9.06 15.96
CA TRP A 65 -18.27 9.21 15.06
C TRP A 65 -17.19 8.21 15.43
N LEU A 66 -16.74 7.44 14.44
CA LEU A 66 -15.61 6.52 14.55
C LEU A 66 -14.61 6.80 13.44
N TRP A 67 -13.33 6.67 13.74
CA TRP A 67 -12.30 6.66 12.71
C TRP A 67 -12.29 5.31 11.99
N LYS A 68 -12.15 5.37 10.67
CA LYS A 68 -11.95 4.24 9.75
C LYS A 68 -10.74 4.48 8.86
N GLY A 69 -10.19 3.42 8.29
CA GLY A 69 -9.23 3.56 7.19
C GLY A 69 -9.91 3.87 5.87
N LEU A 70 -9.30 4.75 5.09
CA LEU A 70 -9.71 5.09 3.72
C LEU A 70 -8.53 4.87 2.78
N LEU A 71 -8.73 4.05 1.75
CA LEU A 71 -7.81 3.86 0.63
C LEU A 71 -8.22 4.78 -0.53
N ASN A 72 -7.35 5.73 -0.89
CA ASN A 72 -7.58 6.73 -1.91
C ASN A 72 -6.60 6.59 -3.08
N ASP A 73 -6.72 7.45 -4.10
CA ASP A 73 -5.82 7.51 -5.27
C ASP A 73 -5.95 6.31 -6.24
N TRP A 74 -7.19 6.03 -6.62
CA TRP A 74 -7.54 5.01 -7.61
C TRP A 74 -7.23 5.42 -9.07
N GLU A 75 -6.50 6.52 -9.29
CA GLU A 75 -6.26 7.07 -10.63
C GLU A 75 -5.38 6.16 -11.51
N LEU A 76 -4.54 5.34 -10.86
CA LEU A 76 -3.69 4.35 -11.50
C LEU A 76 -4.31 2.94 -11.52
N SER A 77 -5.58 2.82 -11.11
CA SER A 77 -6.23 1.52 -11.06
C SER A 77 -6.45 0.93 -12.45
N GLU A 78 -6.23 -0.37 -12.56
CA GLU A 78 -6.28 -1.07 -13.85
C GLU A 78 -6.96 -2.43 -13.71
N PRO A 79 -7.67 -2.89 -14.75
CA PRO A 79 -8.30 -4.20 -14.75
C PRO A 79 -7.30 -5.34 -14.47
N ILE A 80 -7.73 -6.29 -13.65
CA ILE A 80 -7.03 -7.57 -13.47
C ILE A 80 -7.13 -8.34 -14.78
N VAL A 81 -5.98 -8.55 -15.42
CA VAL A 81 -5.89 -9.30 -16.67
C VAL A 81 -5.47 -10.73 -16.38
N GLN A 82 -6.00 -11.67 -17.15
CA GLN A 82 -5.62 -13.08 -17.03
C GLN A 82 -4.19 -13.28 -17.56
N PRO A 83 -3.34 -14.00 -16.81
CA PRO A 83 -1.99 -14.32 -17.26
C PRO A 83 -1.97 -15.00 -18.64
N GLY A 84 -1.03 -14.60 -19.49
CA GLY A 84 -0.83 -15.22 -20.82
C GLY A 84 -1.73 -14.68 -21.93
N THR A 85 -2.44 -13.57 -21.70
CA THR A 85 -3.17 -12.85 -22.75
C THR A 85 -2.28 -11.83 -23.46
N ALA A 86 -2.70 -11.36 -24.64
CA ALA A 86 -1.97 -10.31 -25.37
C ALA A 86 -1.87 -8.99 -24.58
N GLU A 87 -2.86 -8.71 -23.73
CA GLU A 87 -2.91 -7.55 -22.83
C GLU A 87 -1.86 -7.66 -21.71
N ASP A 88 -1.61 -8.87 -21.20
CA ASP A 88 -0.56 -9.17 -20.22
C ASP A 88 0.84 -8.89 -20.78
N ALA A 89 1.09 -9.27 -22.05
CA ALA A 89 2.38 -9.07 -22.71
C ALA A 89 2.74 -7.60 -23.00
N GLN A 90 1.75 -6.70 -23.01
CA GLN A 90 1.94 -5.27 -23.32
C GLN A 90 2.16 -4.42 -22.06
N ARG A 91 1.90 -4.99 -20.87
CA ARG A 91 1.92 -4.32 -19.57
C ARG A 91 3.29 -4.46 -18.89
N ALA A 92 4.32 -3.88 -19.50
CA ALA A 92 5.63 -3.72 -18.88
C ALA A 92 5.77 -2.30 -18.32
N GLY A 93 5.79 -2.15 -16.99
CA GLY A 93 6.01 -0.86 -16.34
C GLY A 93 5.72 -0.89 -14.85
N CYS A 94 6.71 -0.50 -14.04
CA CYS A 94 6.49 -0.20 -12.63
C CYS A 94 5.93 1.23 -12.54
N ILE A 95 4.66 1.38 -12.21
CA ILE A 95 4.00 2.68 -11.96
C ILE A 95 3.67 2.75 -10.47
N GLY A 96 3.75 3.94 -9.87
CA GLY A 96 3.43 4.16 -8.46
C GLY A 96 4.66 4.37 -7.55
N THR A 97 4.41 4.41 -6.24
CA THR A 97 5.41 4.71 -5.22
C THR A 97 6.31 3.50 -4.94
N TRP A 98 7.60 3.59 -5.27
CA TRP A 98 8.56 2.49 -5.14
C TRP A 98 8.83 2.05 -3.69
N GLN A 99 8.75 2.98 -2.72
CA GLN A 99 9.12 2.74 -1.31
C GLN A 99 8.35 1.56 -0.67
N PHE A 100 7.11 1.32 -1.11
CA PHE A 100 6.25 0.24 -0.58
C PHE A 100 5.98 -0.83 -1.62
N MET A 101 6.66 -0.80 -2.77
CA MET A 101 6.42 -1.73 -3.86
C MET A 101 6.97 -3.12 -3.52
N SER A 102 6.32 -4.18 -4.01
CA SER A 102 6.79 -5.54 -3.77
C SER A 102 8.19 -5.77 -4.35
N THR A 103 8.93 -6.67 -3.72
CA THR A 103 10.25 -7.08 -4.20
C THR A 103 10.21 -7.68 -5.61
N ASN A 104 9.15 -8.42 -5.93
CA ASN A 104 8.95 -9.01 -7.25
C ASN A 104 8.79 -7.94 -8.33
N ILE A 105 8.01 -6.88 -8.08
CA ILE A 105 7.86 -5.78 -9.04
C ILE A 105 9.16 -4.99 -9.21
N LEU A 106 9.89 -4.73 -8.13
CA LEU A 106 11.17 -4.02 -8.20
C LEU A 106 12.26 -4.81 -8.96
N THR A 107 12.24 -6.15 -8.91
CA THR A 107 13.28 -7.01 -9.48
C THR A 107 12.97 -7.50 -10.89
N VAL A 108 11.77 -8.03 -11.10
CA VAL A 108 11.33 -8.63 -12.37
C VAL A 108 10.75 -7.56 -13.30
N LYS A 109 10.30 -6.42 -12.74
CA LYS A 109 9.59 -5.35 -13.46
C LYS A 109 8.35 -5.86 -14.20
N SER A 110 7.68 -6.84 -13.59
CA SER A 110 6.41 -7.39 -14.07
C SER A 110 5.25 -6.47 -13.73
N TRP A 111 4.07 -6.79 -14.25
CA TRP A 111 2.83 -6.17 -13.83
C TRP A 111 2.46 -6.56 -12.38
N PRO A 112 1.89 -5.65 -11.57
CA PRO A 112 1.42 -5.99 -10.23
C PRO A 112 0.41 -7.13 -10.21
N THR A 113 0.54 -8.01 -9.23
CA THR A 113 -0.45 -9.01 -8.87
C THR A 113 -1.13 -8.66 -7.54
N ILE A 114 -2.19 -9.39 -7.19
CA ILE A 114 -2.85 -9.24 -5.87
C ILE A 114 -1.82 -9.48 -4.74
N GLN A 115 -0.94 -10.47 -4.90
CA GLN A 115 0.09 -10.80 -3.92
C GLN A 115 1.08 -9.64 -3.74
N ASP A 116 1.45 -8.96 -4.84
CA ASP A 116 2.34 -7.80 -4.79
C ASP A 116 1.70 -6.64 -4.02
N GLU A 117 0.41 -6.36 -4.23
CA GLU A 117 -0.29 -5.30 -3.50
C GLU A 117 -0.45 -5.63 -2.01
N LEU A 118 -0.70 -6.90 -1.67
CA LEU A 118 -0.74 -7.35 -0.27
C LEU A 118 0.64 -7.22 0.41
N GLU A 119 1.74 -7.44 -0.32
CA GLU A 119 3.10 -7.17 0.17
C GLU A 119 3.29 -5.67 0.46
N SER A 120 2.75 -4.78 -0.38
CA SER A 120 2.75 -3.34 -0.12
C SER A 120 2.01 -2.94 1.15
N PHE A 121 0.83 -3.53 1.43
CA PHE A 121 0.13 -3.30 2.70
C PHE A 121 0.95 -3.73 3.90
N PHE A 122 1.65 -4.87 3.80
CA PHE A 122 2.57 -5.32 4.84
C PHE A 122 3.72 -4.33 5.05
N TYR A 123 4.31 -3.80 3.99
CA TYR A 123 5.37 -2.79 4.08
C TYR A 123 4.91 -1.49 4.72
N VAL A 124 3.68 -1.03 4.44
CA VAL A 124 3.09 0.11 5.15
C VAL A 124 2.97 -0.21 6.65
N LEU A 125 2.40 -1.36 7.01
CA LEU A 125 2.28 -1.76 8.42
C LEU A 125 3.64 -1.82 9.13
N LEU A 126 4.66 -2.39 8.48
CA LEU A 126 6.02 -2.49 9.00
C LEU A 126 6.64 -1.11 9.22
N TYR A 127 6.50 -0.21 8.24
CA TYR A 127 7.03 1.14 8.29
C TYR A 127 6.46 1.92 9.48
N PHE A 128 5.13 1.93 9.66
CA PHE A 128 4.51 2.58 10.82
C PHE A 128 4.86 1.89 12.14
N GLY A 129 4.95 0.56 12.14
CA GLY A 129 5.35 -0.20 13.32
C GLY A 129 6.75 0.15 13.84
N VAL A 130 7.72 0.30 12.93
CA VAL A 130 9.09 0.67 13.31
C VAL A 130 9.25 2.17 13.56
N ARG A 131 8.39 3.02 12.99
CA ARG A 131 8.51 4.48 13.16
C ARG A 131 7.79 5.04 14.40
N TYR A 132 6.65 4.44 14.76
CA TYR A 132 5.72 5.04 15.72
C TYR A 132 5.34 4.13 16.90
N LEU A 133 5.51 2.81 16.78
CA LEU A 133 5.22 1.86 17.88
C LEU A 133 6.47 1.54 18.70
N LYS A 134 6.27 0.98 19.90
CA LYS A 134 7.40 0.48 20.71
C LYS A 134 8.01 -0.75 20.03
N HIS A 135 9.31 -0.68 19.75
CA HIS A 135 10.09 -1.76 19.16
C HIS A 135 11.48 -1.84 19.80
N ASN A 136 12.25 -2.85 19.42
CA ASN A 136 13.64 -3.07 19.85
C ASN A 136 14.70 -2.67 18.80
N CYS A 137 14.31 -2.10 17.66
CA CYS A 137 15.23 -1.54 16.68
C CYS A 137 16.01 -0.35 17.28
N VAL A 138 17.35 -0.44 17.23
CA VAL A 138 18.26 0.54 17.86
C VAL A 138 18.46 1.77 16.96
N ASP A 139 18.47 1.57 15.65
CA ASP A 139 18.72 2.61 14.66
C ASP A 139 17.62 2.59 13.59
N ILE A 140 16.53 3.28 13.91
CA ILE A 140 15.35 3.37 13.04
C ILE A 140 15.70 4.05 11.72
N ALA A 141 16.54 5.10 11.75
CA ALA A 141 16.88 5.88 10.57
C ALA A 141 17.63 5.03 9.55
N ASN A 142 18.66 4.30 10.00
CA ASN A 142 19.39 3.38 9.12
C ASN A 142 18.50 2.21 8.68
N PHE A 143 17.65 1.66 9.56
CA PHE A 143 16.72 0.61 9.15
C PHE A 143 15.77 1.07 8.04
N ILE A 144 15.16 2.25 8.18
CA ILE A 144 14.27 2.80 7.16
C ILE A 144 15.06 3.04 5.86
N GLN A 145 16.24 3.62 5.96
CA GLN A 145 17.09 3.90 4.82
C GLN A 145 17.50 2.62 4.08
N ASP A 146 17.90 1.58 4.79
CA ASP A 146 18.38 0.33 4.20
C ASP A 146 17.24 -0.53 3.63
N PHE A 147 16.08 -0.54 4.29
CA PHE A 147 14.96 -1.41 3.93
C PHE A 147 14.00 -0.76 2.93
N PHE A 148 13.63 0.51 3.12
CA PHE A 148 12.60 1.19 2.33
C PHE A 148 13.18 2.14 1.29
N ASP A 149 14.28 2.83 1.62
CA ASP A 149 14.86 3.87 0.75
C ASP A 149 16.15 3.40 0.03
N GLY A 150 16.53 2.15 0.25
CA GLY A 150 17.77 1.57 -0.25
C GLY A 150 17.59 1.08 -1.68
N PHE A 151 18.47 1.49 -2.59
CA PHE A 151 18.62 0.86 -3.89
C PHE A 151 20.06 0.36 -4.06
N THR A 152 20.21 -0.89 -4.46
CA THR A 152 21.49 -1.41 -4.95
C THR A 152 21.50 -1.38 -6.47
N PHE A 153 22.43 -0.62 -7.06
CA PHE A 153 22.77 -0.80 -8.47
C PHE A 153 23.34 -2.22 -8.64
N MET A 154 22.59 -3.12 -9.26
CA MET A 154 23.22 -4.29 -9.87
C MET A 154 24.01 -3.78 -11.07
N GLY A 155 25.31 -3.52 -10.87
CA GLY A 155 26.20 -3.21 -11.97
C GLY A 155 26.19 -4.37 -12.97
N ASP A 156 26.07 -4.03 -14.26
CA ASP A 156 26.19 -4.97 -15.38
C ASP A 156 27.47 -5.81 -15.24
N SER A 157 27.33 -7.01 -14.70
CA SER A 157 28.32 -8.07 -14.84
C SER A 157 27.93 -8.93 -16.03
N ALA A 158 27.91 -8.31 -17.21
CA ALA A 158 28.07 -9.05 -18.45
C ALA A 158 29.51 -9.61 -18.46
N GLN A 159 29.71 -10.81 -17.90
CA GLN A 159 30.87 -11.59 -18.24
C GLN A 159 30.69 -12.11 -19.68
N PRO A 160 31.61 -11.84 -20.61
CA PRO A 160 31.59 -12.51 -21.89
C PRO A 160 31.89 -13.98 -21.65
N PHE A 161 31.01 -14.86 -22.15
CA PHE A 161 31.33 -16.28 -22.30
C PHE A 161 32.50 -16.39 -23.29
N GLU A 162 33.64 -16.93 -22.83
CA GLU A 162 34.65 -17.55 -23.69
C GLU A 162 34.20 -18.95 -24.12
#